data_AF-A0A2V6ABR3-F1
#
_entry.id   AF-A0A2V6ABR3-F1
#
_cell.length_a   1.000
_cell.length_b   1.000
_cell.length_c   1.000
_cell.angle_alpha   90.00
_cell.angle_beta   90.00
_cell.angle_gamma   90.00
#
_symmetry.space_group_name_H-M   'P 1'
#
loop_
_entity.id
_entity.type
_entity.pdbx_description
1 polymer ?
#
loop_
_entity_poly.entity_id
_entity_poly.type
_entity_poly.pdbx_seq_one_letter_code
_entity_poly.pdbx_strand_id
1 'polypeptide(L)'
;MPNGGTGRGEEVYRLGPGEHSFTEELHLNEPTGEISGFGVAWWDENAKGYRAVWCDSQNPGGCSLMAHLAKWEGGQFVLGDEFEKDGKKFNFKEVFSQITPTSFTQTLYQGEAGKELRRLSTIYATKLAQPVASPH
;
A
#
# COMPACT_ATOMS: atom_id res chain seq x y z
N MET A 1 -5.83 18.35 -4.44
CA MET A 1 -6.83 19.13 -3.68
C MET A 1 -6.11 20.20 -2.87
N PRO A 2 -6.58 21.46 -2.80
CA PRO A 2 -5.81 22.53 -2.17
C PRO A 2 -5.64 22.39 -0.65
N ASN A 3 -6.54 21.65 0.03
CA ASN A 3 -6.64 21.69 1.50
C ASN A 3 -6.29 20.37 2.22
N GLY A 4 -5.86 19.33 1.48
CA GLY A 4 -5.64 18.01 2.05
C GLY A 4 -6.90 17.43 2.73
N GLY A 5 -6.70 16.41 3.56
CA GLY A 5 -7.77 15.76 4.32
C GLY A 5 -7.18 14.80 5.35
N THR A 6 -8.00 14.35 6.30
CA THR A 6 -7.63 13.30 7.26
C THR A 6 -8.71 12.24 7.22
N GLY A 7 -8.30 10.99 6.98
CA GLY A 7 -9.14 9.81 7.04
C GLY A 7 -8.75 8.90 8.20
N ARG A 8 -9.52 7.82 8.37
CA ARG A 8 -9.19 6.71 9.27
C ARG A 8 -9.60 5.40 8.60
N GLY A 9 -8.96 4.31 8.97
CA GLY A 9 -9.29 3.02 8.43
C GLY A 9 -8.59 1.89 9.16
N GLU A 10 -8.74 0.70 8.60
CA GLU A 10 -8.14 -0.53 9.11
C GLU A 10 -7.37 -1.22 7.99
N GLU A 11 -6.26 -1.83 8.37
CA GLU A 11 -5.40 -2.64 7.52
C GLU A 11 -5.19 -3.98 8.20
N VAL A 12 -5.40 -5.07 7.45
CA VAL A 12 -5.21 -6.42 7.96
C VAL A 12 -4.17 -7.15 7.12
N TYR A 13 -3.00 -7.35 7.72
CA TYR A 13 -1.92 -8.11 7.12
C TYR A 13 -1.96 -9.57 7.56
N ARG A 14 -1.82 -10.50 6.61
CA ARG A 14 -1.73 -11.94 6.87
C ARG A 14 -0.67 -12.58 6.01
N LEU A 15 -0.10 -13.69 6.50
CA LEU A 15 0.68 -14.58 5.65
C LEU A 15 -0.27 -15.34 4.72
N GLY A 16 0.10 -15.43 3.45
CA GLY A 16 -0.60 -16.22 2.46
C GLY A 16 -0.30 -17.72 2.61
N PRO A 17 -0.93 -18.57 1.79
CA PRO A 17 -0.76 -20.02 1.85
C PRO A 17 0.71 -20.45 1.77
N GLY A 18 1.14 -21.29 2.70
CA GLY A 18 2.51 -21.80 2.78
C GLY A 18 3.57 -20.74 3.12
N GLU A 19 3.17 -19.57 3.60
CA GLU A 19 4.06 -18.45 3.95
C GLU A 19 4.91 -17.93 2.76
N HIS A 20 4.47 -18.21 1.53
CA HIS A 20 5.16 -17.78 0.31
C HIS A 20 4.74 -16.38 -0.18
N SER A 21 3.71 -15.81 0.44
CA SER A 21 3.21 -14.46 0.18
C SER A 21 2.72 -13.81 1.46
N PHE A 22 2.47 -12.52 1.40
CA PHE A 22 1.65 -11.83 2.38
C PHE A 22 0.51 -11.11 1.66
N THR A 23 -0.61 -10.97 2.36
CA THR A 23 -1.79 -10.27 1.88
C THR A 23 -2.09 -9.09 2.78
N GLU A 24 -2.68 -8.06 2.19
CA GLU A 24 -3.19 -6.88 2.85
C GLU A 24 -4.66 -6.71 2.47
N GLU A 25 -5.51 -6.50 3.45
CA GLU A 25 -6.86 -5.97 3.24
C GLU A 25 -6.92 -4.57 3.84
N LEU A 26 -7.36 -3.60 3.04
CA LEU A 26 -7.43 -2.19 3.40
C LEU A 26 -8.87 -1.72 3.37
N HIS A 27 -9.30 -1.00 4.39
CA HIS A 27 -10.56 -0.27 4.38
C HIS A 27 -10.38 1.12 4.99
N LEU A 28 -10.47 2.15 4.16
CA LEU A 28 -10.29 3.55 4.55
C LEU A 28 -11.59 4.34 4.41
N ASN A 29 -11.83 5.20 5.38
CA ASN A 29 -12.83 6.25 5.35
C ASN A 29 -12.13 7.60 5.21
N GLU A 30 -12.12 8.14 4.00
CA GLU A 30 -11.51 9.43 3.68
C GLU A 30 -12.58 10.49 3.39
N PRO A 31 -12.23 11.80 3.44
CA PRO A 31 -13.17 12.87 3.08
C PRO A 31 -13.74 12.76 1.66
N THR A 32 -13.02 12.07 0.76
CA THR A 32 -13.42 11.85 -0.63
C THR A 32 -14.28 10.61 -0.82
N GLY A 33 -14.48 9.80 0.23
CA GLY A 33 -15.26 8.57 0.18
C GLY A 33 -14.54 7.39 0.83
N GLU A 34 -15.22 6.25 0.77
CA GLU A 34 -14.70 4.98 1.27
C GLU A 34 -13.81 4.32 0.21
N ILE A 35 -12.72 3.69 0.66
CA ILE A 35 -11.79 2.93 -0.17
C ILE A 35 -11.69 1.54 0.43
N SER A 36 -11.93 0.51 -0.39
CA SER A 36 -11.62 -0.87 -0.04
C SER A 36 -10.54 -1.38 -0.98
N GLY A 37 -9.50 -2.00 -0.42
CA GLY A 37 -8.34 -2.47 -1.16
C GLY A 37 -7.90 -3.86 -0.73
N PHE A 38 -7.22 -4.56 -1.63
CA PHE A 38 -6.59 -5.83 -1.40
C PHE A 38 -5.25 -5.91 -2.11
N GLY A 39 -4.19 -6.19 -1.34
CA GLY A 39 -2.85 -6.40 -1.82
C GLY A 39 -2.41 -7.85 -1.63
N VAL A 40 -1.63 -8.38 -2.57
CA VAL A 40 -0.85 -9.61 -2.37
C VAL A 40 0.55 -9.40 -2.90
N ALA A 41 1.55 -9.75 -2.10
CA ALA A 41 2.95 -9.66 -2.50
C ALA A 41 3.74 -10.92 -2.14
N TRP A 42 4.71 -11.27 -2.99
CA TRP A 42 5.51 -12.48 -2.87
C TRP A 42 6.93 -12.26 -3.34
N TRP A 43 7.88 -12.97 -2.73
CA TRP A 43 9.29 -12.90 -3.11
C TRP A 43 9.54 -13.61 -4.45
N ASP A 44 10.15 -12.90 -5.40
CA ASP A 44 10.67 -13.46 -6.65
C ASP A 44 12.20 -13.65 -6.53
N GLU A 45 12.61 -14.91 -6.40
CA GLU A 45 14.01 -15.30 -6.25
C GLU A 45 14.87 -14.96 -7.49
N ASN A 46 14.28 -14.95 -8.69
CA ASN A 46 15.03 -14.60 -9.91
C ASN A 46 15.23 -13.10 -10.00
N ALA A 47 14.23 -12.32 -9.62
CA ALA A 47 14.23 -10.88 -9.72
C ALA A 47 14.84 -10.18 -8.48
N LYS A 48 15.08 -10.94 -7.40
CA LYS A 48 15.61 -10.47 -6.11
C LYS A 48 14.78 -9.30 -5.56
N GLY A 49 13.47 -9.50 -5.46
CA GLY A 49 12.52 -8.51 -4.99
C GLY A 49 11.12 -9.08 -4.87
N TYR A 50 10.22 -8.33 -4.25
CA TYR A 50 8.82 -8.71 -4.12
C TYR A 50 8.04 -8.26 -5.36
N ARG A 51 7.26 -9.15 -5.94
CA ARG A 51 6.17 -8.77 -6.84
C ARG A 51 4.94 -8.49 -6.02
N ALA A 52 4.08 -7.61 -6.52
CA ALA A 52 2.85 -7.24 -5.85
C ALA A 52 1.71 -7.03 -6.85
N VAL A 53 0.52 -7.47 -6.46
CA VAL A 53 -0.75 -7.11 -7.10
C VAL A 53 -1.53 -6.27 -6.10
N TRP A 54 -2.14 -5.21 -6.61
CA TRP A 54 -3.01 -4.34 -5.84
C TRP A 54 -4.38 -4.23 -6.53
N CYS A 55 -5.45 -4.39 -5.77
CA CYS A 55 -6.82 -4.19 -6.20
C CYS A 55 -7.48 -3.16 -5.30
N ASP A 56 -8.25 -2.23 -5.85
CA ASP A 56 -9.01 -1.28 -5.03
C ASP A 56 -10.29 -0.80 -5.69
N SER A 57 -11.19 -0.27 -4.86
CA SER A 57 -12.50 0.23 -5.27
C SER A 57 -12.47 1.50 -6.13
N GLN A 58 -11.34 2.20 -6.20
CA GLN A 58 -11.15 3.39 -7.04
C GLN A 58 -10.51 3.07 -8.40
N ASN A 59 -9.95 1.88 -8.57
CA ASN A 59 -9.39 1.40 -9.82
C ASN A 59 -10.50 0.82 -10.72
N PRO A 60 -10.84 1.48 -11.86
CA PRO A 60 -11.87 0.95 -12.77
C PRO A 60 -11.48 -0.38 -13.44
N GLY A 61 -10.19 -0.73 -13.45
CA GLY A 61 -9.68 -2.02 -13.90
C GLY A 61 -9.72 -3.12 -12.84
N GLY A 62 -10.14 -2.79 -11.61
CA GLY A 62 -10.15 -3.69 -10.46
C GLY A 62 -8.76 -3.91 -9.87
N CYS A 63 -7.92 -4.68 -10.56
CA CYS A 63 -6.59 -5.09 -10.08
C CYS A 63 -5.48 -4.69 -11.06
N SER A 64 -4.32 -4.31 -10.51
CA SER A 64 -3.10 -3.98 -11.25
C SER A 64 -1.92 -4.77 -10.69
N LEU A 65 -1.09 -5.31 -11.59
CA LEU A 65 0.23 -5.81 -11.22
C LEU A 65 1.19 -4.63 -11.16
N MET A 66 1.88 -4.44 -10.03
CA MET A 66 2.81 -3.32 -9.88
C MET A 66 3.96 -3.44 -10.88
N ALA A 67 4.26 -2.33 -11.56
CA ALA A 67 5.28 -2.26 -12.60
C ALA A 67 6.71 -2.49 -12.08
N HIS A 68 6.97 -2.23 -10.79
CA HIS A 68 8.27 -2.39 -10.18
C HIS A 68 8.27 -3.42 -9.06
N LEU A 69 9.44 -4.04 -8.84
CA LEU A 69 9.66 -4.90 -7.69
C LEU A 69 9.72 -4.06 -6.43
N ALA A 70 8.95 -4.47 -5.43
CA ALA A 70 9.07 -3.95 -4.09
C ALA A 70 10.31 -4.51 -3.39
N LYS A 71 11.05 -3.66 -2.69
CA LYS A 71 12.35 -4.02 -2.10
C LYS A 71 12.61 -3.30 -0.79
N TRP A 72 13.49 -3.89 0.01
CA TRP A 72 14.07 -3.21 1.15
C TRP A 72 15.20 -2.28 0.71
N GLU A 73 15.09 -1.01 1.06
CA GLU A 73 16.09 0.03 0.86
C GLU A 73 16.53 0.52 2.26
N GLY A 74 17.56 -0.13 2.81
CA GLY A 74 17.93 0.09 4.21
C GLY A 74 16.80 -0.34 5.16
N GLY A 75 16.32 0.59 5.99
CA GLY A 75 15.22 0.35 6.92
C GLY A 75 13.82 0.64 6.34
N GLN A 76 13.71 0.84 5.03
CA GLN A 76 12.44 1.16 4.35
C GLN A 76 12.04 0.03 3.42
N PHE A 77 10.74 -0.25 3.35
CA PHE A 77 10.17 -1.12 2.32
C PHE A 77 9.50 -0.25 1.27
N VAL A 78 9.97 -0.35 0.03
CA VAL A 78 9.63 0.56 -1.05
C VAL A 78 8.93 -0.20 -2.15
N LEU A 79 7.75 0.28 -2.55
CA LEU A 79 7.00 -0.21 -3.69
C LEU A 79 6.90 0.90 -4.74
N GLY A 80 6.80 0.50 -6.00
CA GLY A 80 6.68 1.43 -7.12
C GLY A 80 5.76 0.88 -8.19
N ASP A 81 5.01 1.77 -8.82
CA ASP A 81 4.10 1.42 -9.90
C ASP A 81 4.06 2.50 -10.99
N GLU A 82 3.61 2.10 -12.17
CA GLU A 82 3.38 2.98 -13.31
C GLU A 82 1.98 2.71 -13.85
N PHE A 83 1.16 3.76 -13.98
CA PHE A 83 -0.19 3.62 -14.51
C PHE A 83 -0.56 4.76 -15.45
N GLU A 84 -1.56 4.52 -16.31
CA GLU A 84 -2.11 5.54 -17.20
C GLU A 84 -3.47 6.01 -16.70
N LYS A 85 -3.67 7.33 -16.64
CA LYS A 85 -4.93 7.96 -16.31
C LYS A 85 -5.17 9.14 -17.25
N ASP A 86 -6.33 9.18 -17.89
CA ASP A 86 -6.73 10.24 -18.83
C ASP A 86 -5.68 10.49 -19.95
N GLY A 87 -5.09 9.40 -20.49
CA GLY A 87 -4.06 9.48 -21.53
C GLY A 87 -2.69 9.96 -21.06
N LYS A 88 -2.49 10.11 -19.74
CA LYS A 88 -1.23 10.53 -19.13
C LYS A 88 -0.66 9.41 -18.28
N LYS A 89 0.66 9.22 -18.37
CA LYS A 89 1.39 8.27 -17.53
C LYS A 89 1.74 8.91 -16.19
N PHE A 90 1.59 8.14 -15.12
CA PHE A 90 1.90 8.52 -13.76
C PHE A 90 2.83 7.47 -13.14
N ASN A 91 3.75 7.95 -12.32
CA ASN A 91 4.59 7.14 -11.46
C ASN A 91 4.04 7.23 -10.03
N PHE A 92 3.98 6.09 -9.37
CA PHE A 92 3.60 5.95 -7.97
C PHE A 92 4.78 5.37 -7.18
N LYS A 93 4.97 5.88 -5.96
CA LYS A 93 5.93 5.33 -5.02
C LYS A 93 5.28 5.28 -3.65
N GLU A 94 5.44 4.15 -3.00
CA GLU A 94 4.98 3.93 -1.64
C GLU A 94 6.16 3.51 -0.78
N VAL A 95 6.27 4.14 0.40
CA VAL A 95 7.38 3.90 1.31
C VAL A 95 6.84 3.60 2.68
N PHE A 96 7.06 2.38 3.14
CA PHE A 96 6.91 1.98 4.53
C PHE A 96 8.21 2.26 5.27
N SER A 97 8.11 2.92 6.42
CA SER A 97 9.23 3.37 7.23
C SER A 97 8.90 3.30 8.71
N GLN A 98 9.92 3.39 9.57
CA GLN A 98 9.75 3.33 11.03
C GLN A 98 8.97 2.07 11.47
N ILE A 99 9.26 0.96 10.80
CA ILE A 99 8.54 -0.30 10.96
C ILE A 99 8.96 -0.94 12.28
N THR A 100 7.97 -1.21 13.13
CA THR A 100 8.10 -1.96 14.38
C THR A 100 7.11 -3.12 14.36
N PRO A 101 7.16 -4.06 15.33
CA PRO A 101 6.16 -5.11 15.43
C PRO A 101 4.70 -4.63 15.62
N THR A 102 4.50 -3.34 15.94
CA THR A 102 3.17 -2.79 16.26
C THR A 102 2.84 -1.50 15.53
N SER A 103 3.72 -0.97 14.67
CA SER A 103 3.47 0.30 13.99
C SER A 103 4.34 0.47 12.74
N PHE A 104 3.90 1.33 11.83
CA PHE A 104 4.72 1.84 10.74
C PHE A 104 4.19 3.20 10.26
N THR A 105 5.00 3.89 9.47
CA THR A 105 4.59 5.07 8.70
C THR A 105 4.69 4.76 7.21
N GLN A 106 3.57 4.90 6.51
CA GLN A 106 3.48 4.72 5.07
C GLN A 106 3.34 6.09 4.42
N THR A 107 4.16 6.36 3.39
CA THR A 107 4.11 7.62 2.64
C THR A 107 3.92 7.33 1.16
N LEU A 108 2.85 7.88 0.60
CA LEU A 108 2.47 7.70 -0.79
C LEU A 108 2.90 8.93 -1.58
N TYR A 109 3.52 8.70 -2.73
CA TYR A 109 3.96 9.74 -3.66
C TYR A 109 3.45 9.45 -5.06
N GLN A 110 3.13 10.51 -5.80
CA GLN A 110 2.74 10.40 -7.20
C GLN A 110 3.19 11.62 -7.98
N GLY A 111 3.47 11.40 -9.26
CA GLY A 111 3.74 12.45 -10.23
C GLY A 111 3.45 11.96 -11.64
N GLU A 112 3.20 12.88 -12.57
CA GLU A 112 3.20 12.55 -14.00
C GLU A 112 4.60 12.08 -14.41
N ALA A 113 4.69 11.12 -15.33
CA ALA A 113 5.95 10.53 -15.74
C ALA A 113 6.97 11.60 -16.19
N GLY A 114 8.21 11.50 -15.70
CA GLY A 114 9.27 12.47 -15.96
C GLY A 114 9.21 13.75 -15.11
N LYS A 115 8.22 13.90 -14.23
CA LYS A 115 8.15 15.00 -13.24
C LYS A 115 8.52 14.49 -11.85
N GLU A 116 8.82 15.43 -10.95
CA GLU A 116 9.07 15.13 -9.54
C GLU A 116 7.82 14.54 -8.88
N LEU A 117 8.03 13.48 -8.08
CA LEU A 117 6.97 12.88 -7.29
C LEU A 117 6.60 13.79 -6.12
N ARG A 118 5.31 14.04 -5.95
CA ARG A 118 4.78 14.81 -4.82
C ARG A 118 4.12 13.87 -3.84
N ARG A 119 4.30 14.16 -2.54
CA ARG A 119 3.62 13.42 -1.48
C ARG A 119 2.11 13.59 -1.62
N LEU A 120 1.40 12.47 -1.73
CA LEU A 120 -0.05 12.39 -1.75
C LEU A 120 -0.62 12.24 -0.35
N SER A 121 -0.07 11.32 0.43
CA SER A 121 -0.59 10.96 1.75
C SER A 121 0.52 10.49 2.69
N THR A 122 0.23 10.54 3.98
CA THR A 122 1.03 9.93 5.04
C THR A 122 0.08 9.23 5.99
N ILE A 123 0.27 7.93 6.16
CA ILE A 123 -0.54 7.06 7.01
C ILE A 123 0.32 6.63 8.19
N TYR A 124 -0.25 6.77 9.39
CA TYR A 124 0.37 6.32 10.64
C TYR A 124 -0.41 5.12 11.14
N ALA A 125 0.16 3.93 10.98
CA ALA A 125 -0.47 2.68 11.36
C ALA A 125 -0.03 2.27 12.77
N THR A 126 -0.97 1.78 13.57
CA THR A 126 -0.70 1.16 14.87
C THR A 126 -1.58 -0.07 15.01
N LYS A 127 -0.99 -1.17 15.47
CA LYS A 127 -1.67 -2.44 15.69
C LYS A 127 -2.80 -2.26 16.70
N LEU A 128 -4.02 -2.64 16.31
CA LEU A 128 -5.16 -2.67 17.23
C LEU A 128 -4.90 -3.70 18.34
N ALA A 129 -5.20 -3.33 19.59
CA ALA A 129 -5.20 -4.29 20.68
C ALA A 129 -6.25 -5.37 20.39
N GLN A 130 -5.87 -6.64 20.46
CA GLN A 130 -6.84 -7.72 20.31
C GLN A 130 -7.92 -7.58 21.41
N PRO A 131 -9.21 -7.62 21.07
CA PRO A 131 -10.24 -7.83 22.08
C PRO A 131 -9.90 -9.12 22.83
N VAL A 132 -9.81 -9.06 24.16
CA VAL A 132 -9.67 -10.27 24.98
C VAL A 132 -10.89 -11.14 24.67
N ALA A 133 -10.66 -12.32 24.11
CA ALA A 133 -11.75 -13.26 23.84
C ALA A 133 -12.45 -13.57 25.16
N SER A 134 -13.76 -13.30 25.24
CA SER A 134 -14.56 -13.72 26.39
C SER A 134 -14.47 -15.25 26.52
N PRO A 135 -14.13 -15.79 27.70
CA PRO A 135 -14.17 -17.23 27.90
C PRO A 135 -15.62 -17.72 27.75
N HIS A 136 -15.80 -18.76 26.93
CA HIS A 136 -17.04 -19.53 26.83
C HIS A 136 -17.36 -20.28 28.12
#